data_AF-A0A5N9BSR7-F1
#
_entry.id   AF-A0A5N9BSR7-F1
#
_cell.length_a   1.000
_cell.length_b   1.000
_cell.length_c   1.000
_cell.angle_alpha   90.00
_cell.angle_beta   90.00
_cell.angle_gamma   90.00
#
_symmetry.space_group_name_H-M   'P 1'
#
loop_
_entity.id
_entity.type
_entity.pdbx_description
1 polymer ?
#
loop_
_entity_poly.entity_id
_entity_poly.type
_entity_poly.pdbx_seq_one_letter_code
_entity_poly.pdbx_strand_id
1 'polypeptide(L)'
;GEIPCHLTHFYQKLTHSGSAEQLLGLVDETVAQGQDVTMDCFHYAYSSTRLLILIPEWAFNGGPEKLKQVLRSPEGRERLRQEIRPRSGSFTDLMLTNFKHPHNRKFEGKSLAEAADMMEKSEVDTICDLSLDEDLQISYVSPGPNLATLPDFITHPRTMIGTDAVLLGEYPNPRSYGTFPTILAEYVREEGRLTLEEAIRKMTFMAAHRLDIRERGMLRDGMKADIVVFDPQTVKSPSTVRDPKQFPIGIEYVLVNGRIVVDQGQHTGVLAGRGLRHGRA
;
A
#
# COMPACT_ATOMS: atom_id res chain seq x y z
N GLY A 1 -5.32 20.37 -23.25
CA GLY A 1 -6.48 19.66 -22.67
C GLY A 1 -6.12 19.32 -21.25
N GLU A 2 -6.96 19.67 -20.29
CA GLU A 2 -6.73 19.34 -18.88
C GLU A 2 -6.86 17.83 -18.70
N ILE A 3 -5.77 17.17 -18.32
CA ILE A 3 -5.73 15.74 -18.06
C ILE A 3 -6.04 15.54 -16.57
N PRO A 4 -7.04 14.74 -16.19
CA PRO A 4 -7.32 14.44 -14.79
C PRO A 4 -6.08 13.91 -14.06
N CYS A 5 -5.76 14.47 -12.90
CA CYS A 5 -4.61 14.07 -12.08
C CYS A 5 -5.04 13.32 -10.82
N HIS A 6 -4.50 12.13 -10.60
CA HIS A 6 -4.75 11.33 -9.40
C HIS A 6 -3.45 11.14 -8.63
N LEU A 7 -3.39 11.69 -7.42
CA LEU A 7 -2.26 11.55 -6.51
C LEU A 7 -2.39 10.24 -5.76
N THR A 8 -1.54 9.27 -6.10
CA THR A 8 -1.59 7.96 -5.44
C THR A 8 -0.98 8.03 -4.05
N HIS A 9 -1.56 7.27 -3.11
CA HIS A 9 -1.06 7.08 -1.75
C HIS A 9 -0.48 8.38 -1.15
N PHE A 10 -1.31 9.43 -1.12
CA PHE A 10 -0.93 10.79 -0.74
C PHE A 10 -1.07 10.99 0.77
N TYR A 11 0.05 11.27 1.42
CA TYR A 11 0.14 11.53 2.87
C TYR A 11 1.40 12.34 3.17
N GLN A 12 1.42 13.00 4.32
CA GLN A 12 2.64 13.58 4.86
C GLN A 12 3.57 12.45 5.32
N LYS A 13 4.75 12.34 4.73
CA LYS A 13 5.79 11.41 5.19
C LYS A 13 6.29 11.84 6.57
N LEU A 14 6.67 10.88 7.40
CA LEU A 14 7.26 11.12 8.72
C LEU A 14 8.50 12.04 8.66
N THR A 15 9.26 11.97 7.57
CA THR A 15 10.48 12.77 7.34
C THR A 15 10.23 14.11 6.65
N HIS A 16 8.99 14.44 6.30
CA HIS A 16 8.67 15.67 5.57
C HIS A 16 8.47 16.85 6.53
N SER A 17 9.09 17.99 6.23
CA SER A 17 9.06 19.19 7.07
C SER A 17 7.81 20.08 6.89
N GLY A 18 7.06 19.93 5.79
CA GLY A 18 5.81 20.66 5.55
C GLY A 18 4.63 20.05 6.32
N SER A 19 3.58 20.83 6.59
CA SER A 19 2.39 20.38 7.30
C SER A 19 1.37 19.69 6.37
N ALA A 20 0.46 18.91 6.95
CA ALA A 20 -0.65 18.32 6.19
C ALA A 20 -1.58 19.39 5.60
N GLU A 21 -1.82 20.48 6.33
CA GLU A 21 -2.56 21.64 5.85
C GLU A 21 -1.94 22.22 4.57
N GLN A 22 -0.61 22.40 4.54
CA GLN A 22 0.08 22.89 3.34
C GLN A 22 -0.07 21.93 2.16
N LEU A 23 0.09 20.62 2.40
CA LEU A 23 0.00 19.60 1.36
C LEU A 23 -1.42 19.47 0.79
N LEU A 24 -2.44 19.48 1.64
CA LEU A 24 -3.84 19.44 1.24
C LEU A 24 -4.28 20.76 0.60
N GLY A 25 -3.79 21.89 1.12
CA GLY A 25 -4.02 23.22 0.56
C GLY A 25 -3.58 23.34 -0.89
N LEU A 26 -2.44 22.74 -1.26
CA LEU A 26 -2.02 22.66 -2.67
C LEU A 26 -3.04 21.95 -3.56
N VAL A 27 -3.69 20.89 -3.05
CA VAL A 27 -4.75 20.20 -3.80
C VAL A 27 -5.98 21.07 -3.91
N ASP A 28 -6.41 21.68 -2.81
CA ASP A 28 -7.62 22.50 -2.78
C ASP A 28 -7.50 23.75 -3.65
N GLU A 29 -6.35 24.43 -3.62
CA GLU A 29 -6.05 25.56 -4.50
C GLU A 29 -6.07 25.16 -5.97
N THR A 30 -5.49 24.01 -6.30
CA THR A 30 -5.45 23.49 -7.67
C THR A 30 -6.85 23.13 -8.17
N VAL A 31 -7.68 22.54 -7.31
CA VAL A 31 -9.10 22.25 -7.59
C VAL A 31 -9.89 23.54 -7.75
N ALA A 32 -9.65 24.55 -6.91
CA ALA A 32 -10.31 25.85 -7.00
C ALA A 32 -9.99 26.61 -8.29
N GLN A 33 -8.83 26.33 -8.90
CA GLN A 33 -8.45 26.84 -10.22
C GLN A 33 -9.10 26.09 -11.39
N GLY A 34 -9.95 25.09 -11.11
CA GLY A 34 -10.70 24.33 -12.10
C GLY A 34 -10.08 23.01 -12.52
N GLN A 35 -8.93 22.62 -11.97
CA GLN A 35 -8.27 21.37 -12.35
C GLN A 35 -8.93 20.14 -11.68
N ASP A 36 -9.04 19.06 -12.43
CA ASP A 36 -9.56 17.78 -11.94
C ASP A 36 -8.48 16.97 -11.20
N VAL A 37 -8.36 17.22 -9.89
CA VAL A 37 -7.43 16.54 -9.01
C VAL A 37 -8.15 15.71 -7.95
N THR A 38 -7.71 14.47 -7.77
CA THR A 38 -8.14 13.58 -6.68
C THR A 38 -6.93 12.91 -6.04
N MET A 39 -7.13 12.25 -4.90
CA MET A 39 -6.09 11.49 -4.22
C MET A 39 -6.62 10.18 -3.67
N ASP A 40 -5.73 9.24 -3.38
CA ASP A 40 -6.03 8.08 -2.53
C ASP A 40 -5.07 8.01 -1.36
N CYS A 41 -5.48 7.32 -0.30
CA CYS A 41 -4.65 7.09 0.88
C CYS A 41 -5.01 5.79 1.59
N PHE A 42 -4.08 5.28 2.40
CA PHE A 42 -4.27 4.17 3.33
C PHE A 42 -3.99 4.64 4.76
N HIS A 43 -4.68 4.09 5.75
CA HIS A 43 -4.61 4.49 7.16
C HIS A 43 -3.67 3.61 8.00
N TYR A 44 -2.50 3.26 7.46
CA TYR A 44 -1.50 2.46 8.19
C TYR A 44 -0.22 3.24 8.45
N ALA A 45 0.38 3.00 9.62
CA ALA A 45 1.68 3.56 9.99
C ALA A 45 2.83 3.10 9.09
N TYR A 46 2.65 1.97 8.40
CA TYR A 46 3.66 1.33 7.60
C TYR A 46 3.37 1.49 6.11
N SER A 47 4.43 1.72 5.34
CA SER A 47 4.45 1.60 3.88
C SER A 47 5.16 0.31 3.47
N SER A 48 5.05 -0.07 2.20
CA SER A 48 5.82 -1.18 1.64
C SER A 48 6.19 -0.95 0.20
N THR A 49 7.35 -1.47 -0.21
CA THR A 49 7.82 -1.41 -1.60
C THR A 49 9.00 -2.37 -1.80
N ARG A 50 9.61 -2.37 -2.98
CA ARG A 50 10.82 -3.15 -3.27
C ARG A 50 12.05 -2.52 -2.61
N LEU A 51 12.96 -3.35 -2.13
CA LEU A 51 14.23 -2.92 -1.52
C LEU A 51 15.08 -2.07 -2.48
N LEU A 52 14.93 -2.31 -3.78
CA LEU A 52 15.58 -1.56 -4.87
C LEU A 52 15.35 -0.05 -4.79
N ILE A 53 14.29 0.41 -4.14
CA ILE A 53 13.99 1.84 -4.00
C ILE A 53 15.06 2.61 -3.19
N LEU A 54 15.90 1.90 -2.43
CA LEU A 54 17.02 2.47 -1.69
C LEU A 54 18.23 2.75 -2.59
N ILE A 55 18.29 2.10 -3.75
CA ILE A 55 19.44 2.16 -4.65
C ILE A 55 19.32 3.45 -5.49
N PRO A 56 20.39 4.26 -5.59
CA PRO A 56 20.40 5.45 -6.44
C PRO A 56 20.19 5.15 -7.93
N GLU A 57 19.56 6.07 -8.65
CA GLU A 57 19.19 5.92 -10.06
C GLU A 57 20.36 5.57 -10.98
N TRP A 58 21.56 6.09 -10.70
CA TRP A 58 22.75 5.85 -11.53
C TRP A 58 23.11 4.36 -11.63
N ALA A 59 22.80 3.57 -10.60
CA ALA A 59 23.09 2.14 -10.58
C ALA A 59 22.19 1.34 -11.52
N PHE A 60 21.03 1.90 -11.90
CA PHE A 60 20.07 1.29 -12.84
C PHE A 60 20.36 1.61 -14.30
N ASN A 61 21.26 2.55 -14.60
CA ASN A 61 21.54 2.95 -15.98
C ASN A 61 22.12 1.75 -16.77
N GLY A 62 21.35 1.19 -17.71
CA GLY A 62 21.69 -0.05 -18.42
C GLY A 62 20.89 -1.28 -17.97
N GLY A 63 19.89 -1.12 -17.09
CA GLY A 63 18.93 -2.15 -16.72
C GLY A 63 19.40 -3.12 -15.62
N PRO A 64 18.62 -4.19 -15.34
CA PRO A 64 18.85 -5.08 -14.20
C PRO A 64 20.23 -5.75 -14.19
N GLU A 65 20.75 -6.16 -15.34
CA GLU A 65 22.08 -6.78 -15.41
C GLU A 65 23.20 -5.79 -15.09
N LYS A 66 23.05 -4.53 -15.49
CA LYS A 66 24.01 -3.49 -15.13
C LYS A 66 23.97 -3.19 -13.63
N LEU A 67 22.77 -3.15 -13.05
CA LEU A 67 22.62 -3.05 -11.60
C LEU A 67 23.35 -4.21 -10.89
N LYS A 68 23.13 -5.46 -11.31
CA LYS A 68 23.82 -6.62 -10.73
C LYS A 68 25.35 -6.51 -10.84
N GLN A 69 25.88 -5.94 -11.94
CA GLN A 69 27.32 -5.66 -12.04
C GLN A 69 27.78 -4.64 -11.00
N VAL A 70 27.03 -3.54 -10.81
CA VAL A 70 27.34 -2.53 -9.79
C VAL A 70 27.34 -3.15 -8.39
N LEU A 71 26.32 -3.95 -8.06
CA LEU A 71 26.20 -4.62 -6.76
C LEU A 71 27.30 -5.65 -6.50
N ARG A 72 27.97 -6.18 -7.54
CA ARG A 72 29.13 -7.07 -7.40
C ARG A 72 30.46 -6.31 -7.30
N SER A 73 30.54 -5.10 -7.84
CA SER A 73 31.79 -4.35 -7.95
C SER A 73 32.20 -3.68 -6.63
N PRO A 74 33.48 -3.73 -6.22
CA PRO A 74 33.96 -2.99 -5.06
C PRO A 74 33.74 -1.48 -5.18
N GLU A 75 34.00 -0.89 -6.35
CA GLU A 75 33.80 0.55 -6.57
C GLU A 75 32.32 0.94 -6.48
N GLY A 76 31.44 0.10 -7.05
CA GLY A 76 29.99 0.31 -6.99
C GLY A 76 29.48 0.27 -5.55
N ARG A 77 29.89 -0.74 -4.77
CA ARG A 77 29.51 -0.85 -3.35
C ARG A 77 30.00 0.34 -2.54
N GLU A 78 31.22 0.80 -2.78
CA GLU A 78 31.77 1.95 -2.05
C GLU A 78 30.95 3.22 -2.30
N ARG A 79 30.60 3.47 -3.57
CA ARG A 79 29.72 4.59 -3.91
C ARG A 79 28.33 4.43 -3.26
N LEU A 80 27.77 3.22 -3.27
CA LEU A 80 26.48 2.95 -2.64
C LEU A 80 26.51 3.20 -1.12
N ARG A 81 27.61 2.92 -0.41
CA ARG A 81 27.74 3.23 1.03
C ARG A 81 27.59 4.72 1.33
N GLN A 82 28.06 5.57 0.43
CA GLN A 82 28.00 7.01 0.59
C GLN A 82 26.57 7.56 0.39
N GLU A 83 25.76 6.90 -0.45
CA GLU A 83 24.46 7.41 -0.91
C GLU A 83 23.24 6.69 -0.29
N ILE A 84 23.32 5.38 0.00
CA ILE A 84 22.18 4.61 0.52
C ILE A 84 21.86 5.04 1.96
N ARG A 85 20.63 5.48 2.18
CA ARG A 85 20.07 5.81 3.50
C ARG A 85 18.65 5.25 3.60
N PRO A 86 18.16 4.95 4.81
CA PRO A 86 16.75 4.58 4.98
C PRO A 86 15.85 5.73 4.50
N ARG A 87 14.74 5.39 3.83
CA ARG A 87 13.78 6.40 3.34
C ARG A 87 12.91 7.00 4.46
N SER A 88 12.83 6.30 5.59
CA SER A 88 12.08 6.65 6.78
C SER A 88 12.68 5.89 7.97
N GLY A 89 12.73 6.52 9.14
CA GLY A 89 13.29 5.90 10.34
C GLY A 89 14.75 5.44 10.15
N SER A 90 15.04 4.23 10.63
CA SER A 90 16.36 3.59 10.58
C SER A 90 16.33 2.25 9.84
N PHE A 91 17.49 1.63 9.60
CA PHE A 91 17.54 0.25 9.07
C PHE A 91 16.97 -0.80 10.02
N THR A 92 16.84 -0.48 11.32
CA THR A 92 16.15 -1.31 12.32
C THR A 92 14.63 -1.32 12.10
N ASP A 93 14.08 -0.28 11.48
CA ASP A 93 12.64 -0.19 11.20
C ASP A 93 12.26 -0.76 9.83
N LEU A 94 13.26 -1.19 9.03
CA LEU A 94 13.08 -1.70 7.68
C LEU A 94 12.99 -3.23 7.70
N MET A 95 11.78 -3.77 7.79
CA MET A 95 11.53 -5.20 7.84
C MET A 95 11.54 -5.82 6.44
N LEU A 96 12.42 -6.78 6.21
CA LEU A 96 12.60 -7.48 4.94
C LEU A 96 11.52 -8.56 4.73
N THR A 97 11.06 -8.69 3.49
CA THR A 97 10.03 -9.66 3.09
C THR A 97 10.23 -10.13 1.64
N ASN A 98 9.50 -11.17 1.23
CA ASN A 98 9.54 -11.75 -0.12
C ASN A 98 10.88 -12.43 -0.48
N PHE A 99 11.32 -13.35 0.38
CA PHE A 99 12.45 -14.24 0.08
C PHE A 99 11.98 -15.49 -0.68
N LYS A 100 12.54 -15.73 -1.87
CA LYS A 100 12.23 -16.89 -2.70
C LYS A 100 13.14 -18.07 -2.37
N HIS A 101 14.41 -17.83 -2.08
CA HIS A 101 15.35 -18.92 -1.82
C HIS A 101 15.24 -19.45 -0.38
N PRO A 102 15.17 -20.79 -0.18
CA PRO A 102 15.00 -21.37 1.15
C PRO A 102 16.05 -20.96 2.19
N HIS A 103 17.31 -20.77 1.78
CA HIS A 103 18.40 -20.42 2.71
C HIS A 103 18.32 -18.98 3.24
N ASN A 104 17.59 -18.09 2.56
CA ASN A 104 17.39 -16.71 2.97
C ASN A 104 16.09 -16.48 3.77
N ARG A 105 15.19 -17.47 3.85
CA ARG A 105 13.94 -17.35 4.63
C ARG A 105 14.15 -17.00 6.10
N LYS A 106 15.34 -17.29 6.65
CA LYS A 106 15.73 -16.88 8.00
C LYS A 106 15.76 -15.35 8.22
N PHE A 107 15.80 -14.57 7.14
CA PHE A 107 15.75 -13.10 7.17
C PHE A 107 14.34 -12.54 6.98
N GLU A 108 13.34 -13.37 6.66
CA GLU A 108 11.98 -12.92 6.43
C GLU A 108 11.33 -12.47 7.74
N GLY A 109 10.77 -11.25 7.75
CA GLY A 109 10.25 -10.60 8.96
C GLY A 109 11.33 -10.03 9.88
N LYS A 110 12.62 -10.08 9.51
CA LYS A 110 13.73 -9.41 10.20
C LYS A 110 13.94 -8.01 9.66
N SER A 111 14.41 -7.11 10.51
CA SER A 111 14.92 -5.83 10.05
C SER A 111 16.19 -6.00 9.20
N LEU A 112 16.50 -5.02 8.37
CA LEU A 112 17.75 -5.02 7.60
C LEU A 112 18.97 -4.98 8.53
N ALA A 113 18.88 -4.26 9.65
CA ALA A 113 19.93 -4.25 10.68
C ALA A 113 20.15 -5.65 11.28
N GLU A 114 19.10 -6.35 11.69
CA GLU A 114 19.21 -7.73 12.19
C GLU A 114 19.79 -8.68 11.13
N ALA A 115 19.37 -8.55 9.86
CA ALA A 115 19.91 -9.36 8.78
C ALA A 115 21.42 -9.09 8.55
N ALA A 116 21.85 -7.84 8.66
CA ALA A 116 23.24 -7.44 8.53
C ALA A 116 24.10 -8.01 9.67
N ASP A 117 23.61 -7.94 10.91
CA ASP A 117 24.24 -8.57 12.08
C ASP A 117 24.37 -10.09 11.89
N MET A 118 23.29 -10.75 11.45
CA MET A 118 23.28 -12.20 11.17
C MET A 118 24.23 -12.61 10.04
N MET A 119 24.55 -11.70 9.11
CA MET A 119 25.48 -11.92 8.01
C MET A 119 26.90 -11.45 8.32
N GLU A 120 27.12 -10.81 9.48
CA GLU A 120 28.38 -10.17 9.89
C GLU A 120 28.88 -9.17 8.82
N LYS A 121 27.97 -8.35 8.29
CA LYS A 121 28.22 -7.40 7.20
C LYS A 121 27.62 -6.03 7.49
N SER A 122 28.04 -5.03 6.72
CA SER A 122 27.34 -3.73 6.70
C SER A 122 25.94 -3.88 6.10
N GLU A 123 25.03 -2.95 6.39
CA GLU A 123 23.68 -2.95 5.82
C GLU A 123 23.71 -2.81 4.30
N VAL A 124 24.66 -2.05 3.75
CA VAL A 124 24.81 -1.88 2.30
C VAL A 124 25.35 -3.13 1.64
N ASP A 125 26.33 -3.81 2.25
CA ASP A 125 26.79 -5.11 1.74
C ASP A 125 25.69 -6.17 1.82
N THR A 126 24.89 -6.14 2.88
CA THR A 126 23.70 -6.99 3.06
C THR A 126 22.65 -6.72 1.99
N ILE A 127 22.33 -5.45 1.70
CA ILE A 127 21.45 -5.07 0.57
C ILE A 127 22.01 -5.65 -0.73
N CYS A 128 23.29 -5.46 -1.01
CA CYS A 128 23.91 -5.91 -2.27
C CYS A 128 23.84 -7.44 -2.41
N ASP A 129 24.26 -8.17 -1.39
CA ASP A 129 24.36 -9.63 -1.41
C ASP A 129 22.97 -10.27 -1.49
N LEU A 130 22.04 -9.86 -0.62
CA LEU A 130 20.69 -10.40 -0.64
C LEU A 130 19.96 -10.02 -1.94
N SER A 131 20.15 -8.80 -2.46
CA SER A 131 19.54 -8.41 -3.75
C SER A 131 20.09 -9.22 -4.91
N LEU A 132 21.38 -9.59 -4.91
CA LEU A 132 21.96 -10.43 -5.95
C LEU A 132 21.43 -11.87 -5.88
N ASP A 133 21.34 -12.41 -4.67
CA ASP A 133 20.94 -13.79 -4.42
C ASP A 133 19.45 -14.01 -4.68
N GLU A 134 18.60 -13.06 -4.29
CA GLU A 134 17.14 -13.07 -4.52
C GLU A 134 16.71 -12.45 -5.86
N ASP A 135 17.62 -12.32 -6.82
CA ASP A 135 17.36 -11.78 -8.16
C ASP A 135 16.60 -10.43 -8.14
N LEU A 136 16.99 -9.54 -7.24
CA LEU A 136 16.47 -8.19 -7.06
C LEU A 136 14.99 -8.13 -6.60
N GLN A 137 14.43 -9.23 -6.08
CA GLN A 137 12.99 -9.34 -5.78
C GLN A 137 12.60 -8.98 -4.34
N ILE A 138 13.56 -8.73 -3.45
CA ILE A 138 13.27 -8.44 -2.04
C ILE A 138 12.40 -7.20 -1.90
N SER A 139 11.41 -7.29 -1.02
CA SER A 139 10.56 -6.18 -0.61
C SER A 139 10.84 -5.84 0.85
N TYR A 140 10.32 -4.69 1.29
CA TYR A 140 10.34 -4.35 2.70
C TYR A 140 9.06 -3.62 3.14
N VAL A 141 8.86 -3.64 4.45
CA VAL A 141 7.85 -2.88 5.19
C VAL A 141 8.58 -1.94 6.15
N SER A 142 8.21 -0.67 6.21
CA SER A 142 8.79 0.29 7.16
C SER A 142 7.76 1.35 7.55
N PRO A 143 7.96 2.09 8.65
CA PRO A 143 7.18 3.29 8.94
C PRO A 143 7.22 4.25 7.74
N GLY A 144 6.11 4.92 7.44
CA GLY A 144 6.02 5.81 6.29
C GLY A 144 5.22 7.08 6.56
N PRO A 145 3.89 6.99 6.73
CA PRO A 145 3.06 8.15 7.02
C PRO A 145 3.32 8.73 8.42
N ASN A 146 3.14 10.04 8.55
CA ASN A 146 3.00 10.69 9.84
C ASN A 146 1.60 10.41 10.41
N LEU A 147 1.51 9.56 11.43
CA LEU A 147 0.24 9.17 12.04
C LEU A 147 -0.54 10.33 12.65
N ALA A 148 0.14 11.39 13.09
CA ALA A 148 -0.52 12.55 13.70
C ALA A 148 -1.40 13.31 12.69
N THR A 149 -1.03 13.27 11.41
CA THR A 149 -1.72 14.02 10.35
C THR A 149 -2.43 13.12 9.34
N LEU A 150 -2.19 11.81 9.39
CA LEU A 150 -2.85 10.84 8.53
C LEU A 150 -4.39 10.95 8.54
N PRO A 151 -5.06 11.24 9.67
CA PRO A 151 -6.51 11.42 9.67
C PRO A 151 -6.99 12.56 8.76
N ASP A 152 -6.22 13.63 8.60
CA ASP A 152 -6.56 14.76 7.75
C ASP A 152 -6.61 14.33 6.28
N PHE A 153 -5.66 13.50 5.84
CA PHE A 153 -5.64 12.94 4.48
C PHE A 153 -6.80 11.97 4.25
N ILE A 154 -7.10 11.08 5.21
CA ILE A 154 -8.17 10.09 5.08
C ILE A 154 -9.55 10.74 5.02
N THR A 155 -9.77 11.77 5.85
CA THR A 155 -11.06 12.45 5.95
C THR A 155 -11.30 13.47 4.84
N HIS A 156 -10.25 13.90 4.14
CA HIS A 156 -10.35 14.89 3.08
C HIS A 156 -11.40 14.52 2.00
N PRO A 157 -12.29 15.44 1.56
CA PRO A 157 -13.40 15.11 0.65
C PRO A 157 -12.98 14.50 -0.70
N ARG A 158 -11.78 14.82 -1.17
CA ARG A 158 -11.19 14.34 -2.43
C ARG A 158 -10.38 13.04 -2.31
N THR A 159 -10.30 12.46 -1.11
CA THR A 159 -9.58 11.20 -0.86
C THR A 159 -10.48 9.98 -1.07
N MET A 160 -10.02 9.05 -1.91
CA MET A 160 -10.48 7.67 -2.00
C MET A 160 -9.65 6.75 -1.12
N ILE A 161 -10.16 5.56 -0.84
CA ILE A 161 -9.42 4.55 -0.08
C ILE A 161 -8.71 3.59 -1.03
N GLY A 162 -7.38 3.58 -0.98
CA GLY A 162 -6.52 2.68 -1.73
C GLY A 162 -5.72 1.81 -0.77
N THR A 163 -5.62 0.50 -1.01
CA THR A 163 -4.84 -0.38 -0.11
C THR A 163 -3.34 -0.18 -0.28
N ASP A 164 -2.89 0.14 -1.49
CA ASP A 164 -1.47 0.12 -1.88
C ASP A 164 -0.79 -1.23 -1.51
N ALA A 165 -1.54 -2.33 -1.66
CA ALA A 165 -1.10 -3.64 -1.19
C ALA A 165 0.08 -4.20 -2.02
N VAL A 166 1.09 -4.71 -1.33
CA VAL A 166 2.16 -5.54 -1.91
C VAL A 166 2.01 -6.95 -1.36
N LEU A 167 1.35 -7.82 -2.13
CA LEU A 167 0.98 -9.19 -1.73
C LEU A 167 2.11 -10.22 -1.90
N LEU A 168 3.36 -9.79 -1.68
CA LEU A 168 4.55 -10.62 -1.87
C LEU A 168 5.17 -10.99 -0.52
N GLY A 169 5.62 -12.24 -0.39
CA GLY A 169 6.25 -12.76 0.84
C GLY A 169 5.26 -13.23 1.90
N GLU A 170 5.81 -13.69 3.03
CA GLU A 170 5.03 -14.13 4.19
C GLU A 170 4.64 -13.00 5.13
N TYR A 171 5.38 -11.89 5.10
CA TYR A 171 5.12 -10.71 5.92
C TYR A 171 4.83 -9.48 5.05
N PRO A 172 3.71 -9.43 4.30
CA PRO A 172 3.30 -8.22 3.61
C PRO A 172 2.93 -7.11 4.61
N ASN A 173 2.76 -5.89 4.13
CA ASN A 173 2.24 -4.81 4.97
C ASN A 173 0.81 -5.14 5.44
N PRO A 174 0.44 -4.92 6.72
CA PRO A 174 -0.89 -5.22 7.24
C PRO A 174 -2.05 -4.54 6.49
N ARG A 175 -1.80 -3.41 5.81
CA ARG A 175 -2.77 -2.76 4.91
C ARG A 175 -3.28 -3.67 3.81
N SER A 176 -2.49 -4.67 3.42
CA SER A 176 -2.84 -5.60 2.36
C SER A 176 -4.09 -6.44 2.68
N TYR A 177 -4.36 -6.69 3.96
CA TYR A 177 -5.52 -7.48 4.41
C TYR A 177 -6.55 -6.65 5.18
N GLY A 178 -6.17 -5.47 5.67
CA GLY A 178 -6.98 -4.75 6.63
C GLY A 178 -7.55 -3.41 6.19
N THR A 179 -7.26 -2.92 4.97
CA THR A 179 -7.55 -1.51 4.70
C THR A 179 -9.01 -1.11 4.87
N PHE A 180 -9.92 -1.66 4.07
CA PHE A 180 -11.33 -1.28 4.14
C PHE A 180 -11.98 -1.56 5.51
N PRO A 181 -11.79 -2.75 6.13
CA PRO A 181 -12.34 -3.07 7.46
C PRO A 181 -11.88 -2.11 8.56
N THR A 182 -10.62 -1.69 8.54
CA THR A 182 -10.09 -0.81 9.58
C THR A 182 -10.60 0.63 9.42
N ILE A 183 -10.84 1.15 8.21
CA ILE A 183 -11.57 2.43 8.07
C ILE A 183 -12.98 2.34 8.67
N LEU A 184 -13.70 1.24 8.41
CA LEU A 184 -15.05 1.05 8.96
C LEU A 184 -15.04 0.88 10.49
N ALA A 185 -14.01 0.23 11.03
CA ALA A 185 -13.84 0.06 12.46
C ALA A 185 -13.43 1.36 13.17
N GLU A 186 -12.28 1.90 12.78
CA GLU A 186 -11.60 2.97 13.50
C GLU A 186 -12.21 4.32 13.10
N TYR A 187 -12.21 4.67 11.80
CA TYR A 187 -12.62 6.00 11.35
C TYR A 187 -14.13 6.23 11.39
N VAL A 188 -14.94 5.18 11.26
CA VAL A 188 -16.41 5.29 11.31
C VAL A 188 -16.93 4.97 12.71
N ARG A 189 -16.73 3.74 13.21
CA ARG A 189 -17.38 3.29 14.45
C ARG A 189 -16.71 3.84 15.72
N GLU A 190 -15.39 3.80 15.81
CA GLU A 190 -14.67 4.08 17.06
C GLU A 190 -14.34 5.57 17.25
N GLU A 191 -13.85 6.23 16.20
CA GLU A 191 -13.42 7.63 16.25
C GLU A 191 -14.50 8.60 15.73
N GLY A 192 -15.48 8.13 14.95
CA GLY A 192 -16.55 8.96 14.41
C GLY A 192 -16.08 10.07 13.46
N ARG A 193 -14.93 9.90 12.81
CA ARG A 193 -14.34 10.88 11.87
C ARG A 193 -15.04 10.90 10.51
N LEU A 194 -15.67 9.80 10.12
CA LEU A 194 -16.45 9.66 8.89
C LEU A 194 -17.83 9.08 9.23
N THR A 195 -18.87 9.48 8.50
CA THR A 195 -20.12 8.71 8.50
C THR A 195 -19.92 7.42 7.72
N LEU A 196 -20.77 6.43 7.97
CA LEU A 196 -20.72 5.17 7.23
C LEU A 196 -20.92 5.39 5.72
N GLU A 197 -21.86 6.25 5.35
CA GLU A 197 -22.17 6.57 3.96
C GLU A 197 -20.99 7.23 3.25
N GLU A 198 -20.29 8.15 3.92
CA GLU A 198 -19.12 8.81 3.33
C GLU A 198 -17.96 7.83 3.16
N ALA A 199 -17.70 6.98 4.17
CA ALA A 199 -16.71 5.92 4.04
C ALA A 199 -17.02 4.97 2.87
N ILE A 200 -18.27 4.50 2.76
CA ILE A 200 -18.70 3.65 1.63
C ILE A 200 -18.56 4.38 0.30
N ARG A 201 -18.95 5.66 0.21
CA ARG A 201 -18.81 6.48 -1.01
C ARG A 201 -17.35 6.56 -1.47
N LYS A 202 -16.41 6.80 -0.54
CA LYS A 202 -14.95 6.86 -0.80
C LYS A 202 -14.36 5.53 -1.28
N MET A 203 -14.95 4.40 -0.87
CA MET A 203 -14.50 3.04 -1.22
C MET A 203 -15.17 2.47 -2.48
N THR A 204 -16.29 3.06 -2.92
CA THR A 204 -17.14 2.51 -3.99
C THR A 204 -17.34 3.52 -5.13
N PHE A 205 -18.37 4.36 -5.04
CA PHE A 205 -18.78 5.29 -6.09
C PHE A 205 -17.65 6.21 -6.53
N MET A 206 -16.90 6.77 -5.58
CA MET A 206 -15.84 7.72 -5.89
C MET A 206 -14.72 7.07 -6.72
N ALA A 207 -14.33 5.84 -6.37
CA ALA A 207 -13.34 5.05 -7.12
C ALA A 207 -13.85 4.64 -8.51
N ALA A 208 -15.08 4.14 -8.59
CA ALA A 208 -15.70 3.76 -9.86
C ALA A 208 -15.83 4.97 -10.79
N HIS A 209 -16.26 6.12 -10.26
CA HIS A 209 -16.38 7.36 -11.01
C HIS A 209 -15.01 7.86 -11.49
N ARG A 210 -13.99 7.85 -10.62
CA ARG A 210 -12.64 8.32 -10.98
C ARG A 210 -12.04 7.55 -12.15
N LEU A 211 -12.31 6.25 -12.24
CA LEU A 211 -11.78 5.37 -13.26
C LEU A 211 -12.72 5.19 -14.48
N ASP A 212 -13.82 5.95 -14.56
CA ASP A 212 -14.92 5.80 -15.55
C ASP A 212 -15.42 4.34 -15.66
N ILE A 213 -15.54 3.65 -14.53
CA ILE A 213 -16.12 2.31 -14.43
C ILE A 213 -17.63 2.46 -14.25
N ARG A 214 -18.34 2.51 -15.39
CA ARG A 214 -19.80 2.66 -15.43
C ARG A 214 -20.51 1.45 -14.81
N GLU A 215 -21.76 1.60 -14.40
CA GLU A 215 -22.59 0.50 -13.86
C GLU A 215 -22.02 -0.24 -12.63
N ARG A 216 -21.01 0.32 -11.93
CA ARG A 216 -20.45 -0.18 -10.66
C ARG A 216 -20.32 0.94 -9.63
N GLY A 217 -20.07 0.56 -8.38
CA GLY A 217 -19.83 1.50 -7.27
C GLY A 217 -21.08 2.09 -6.63
N MET A 218 -22.29 1.72 -7.05
CA MET A 218 -23.54 2.07 -6.39
C MET A 218 -24.51 0.88 -6.43
N LEU A 219 -25.42 0.82 -5.45
CA LEU A 219 -26.54 -0.12 -5.44
C LEU A 219 -27.76 0.54 -6.08
N ARG A 220 -28.03 0.18 -7.33
CA ARG A 220 -29.19 0.65 -8.11
C ARG A 220 -29.57 -0.40 -9.15
N ASP A 221 -30.85 -0.43 -9.52
CA ASP A 221 -31.32 -1.24 -10.64
C ASP A 221 -30.49 -1.00 -11.91
N GLY A 222 -30.18 -2.10 -12.60
CA GLY A 222 -29.36 -2.12 -13.81
C GLY A 222 -27.85 -2.10 -13.58
N MET A 223 -27.36 -1.95 -12.35
CA MET A 223 -25.92 -2.00 -12.04
C MET A 223 -25.44 -3.44 -11.82
N LYS A 224 -24.12 -3.66 -11.91
CA LYS A 224 -23.51 -4.94 -11.57
C LYS A 224 -23.71 -5.22 -10.09
N ALA A 225 -24.08 -6.45 -9.77
CA ALA A 225 -24.23 -6.91 -8.39
C ALA A 225 -22.86 -7.21 -7.76
N ASP A 226 -22.06 -6.16 -7.56
CA ASP A 226 -20.87 -6.17 -6.72
C ASP A 226 -21.27 -5.67 -5.33
N ILE A 227 -21.42 -6.58 -4.38
CA ILE A 227 -22.08 -6.32 -3.11
C ILE A 227 -21.21 -6.87 -1.98
N VAL A 228 -21.04 -6.10 -0.92
CA VAL A 228 -20.43 -6.56 0.34
C VAL A 228 -21.48 -6.48 1.43
N VAL A 229 -21.68 -7.58 2.15
CA VAL A 229 -22.51 -7.66 3.36
C VAL A 229 -21.57 -7.76 4.54
N PHE A 230 -21.64 -6.79 5.45
CA PHE A 230 -20.79 -6.72 6.63
C PHE A 230 -21.60 -6.24 7.83
N ASP A 231 -21.17 -6.64 9.03
CA ASP A 231 -21.73 -6.16 10.29
C ASP A 231 -20.97 -4.91 10.76
N PRO A 232 -21.61 -3.73 10.78
CA PRO A 232 -20.96 -2.49 11.20
C PRO A 232 -20.48 -2.52 12.66
N GLN A 233 -21.06 -3.36 13.52
CA GLN A 233 -20.68 -3.46 14.93
C GLN A 233 -19.41 -4.30 15.15
N THR A 234 -19.12 -5.24 14.27
CA THR A 234 -18.01 -6.20 14.45
C THR A 234 -16.92 -6.08 13.40
N VAL A 235 -17.14 -5.38 12.28
CA VAL A 235 -16.16 -5.23 11.21
C VAL A 235 -14.84 -4.67 11.75
N LYS A 236 -13.73 -5.37 11.47
CA LYS A 236 -12.36 -4.96 11.83
C LYS A 236 -11.31 -5.80 11.12
N SER A 237 -10.05 -5.35 11.14
CA SER A 237 -8.90 -6.15 10.73
C SER A 237 -8.07 -6.61 11.94
N PRO A 238 -7.83 -7.92 12.09
CA PRO A 238 -6.84 -8.44 13.04
C PRO A 238 -5.40 -8.39 12.51
N SER A 239 -5.19 -7.96 11.26
CA SER A 239 -3.88 -7.93 10.61
C SER A 239 -2.90 -6.97 11.31
N THR A 240 -1.74 -7.48 11.72
CA THR A 240 -0.67 -6.70 12.34
C THR A 240 0.63 -6.83 11.55
N VAL A 241 1.68 -6.06 11.88
CA VAL A 241 2.99 -6.22 11.23
C VAL A 241 3.60 -7.61 11.48
N ARG A 242 3.34 -8.19 12.66
CA ARG A 242 3.87 -9.51 13.05
C ARG A 242 3.04 -10.67 12.52
N ASP A 243 1.77 -10.43 12.28
CA ASP A 243 0.82 -11.39 11.71
C ASP A 243 -0.05 -10.70 10.66
N PRO A 244 0.49 -10.44 9.45
CA PRO A 244 -0.16 -9.57 8.47
C PRO A 244 -1.12 -10.29 7.53
N LYS A 245 -1.13 -11.63 7.49
CA LYS A 245 -1.99 -12.42 6.59
C LYS A 245 -3.28 -12.85 7.30
N GLN A 246 -3.91 -11.92 8.00
CA GLN A 246 -5.11 -12.19 8.76
C GLN A 246 -6.34 -11.62 8.05
N PHE A 247 -7.31 -12.48 7.75
CA PHE A 247 -8.55 -12.07 7.10
C PHE A 247 -9.41 -11.20 8.02
N PRO A 248 -10.18 -10.26 7.45
CA PRO A 248 -11.01 -9.38 8.25
C PRO A 248 -12.19 -10.11 8.88
N ILE A 249 -12.63 -9.57 10.01
CA ILE A 249 -13.80 -10.03 10.76
C ILE A 249 -14.99 -9.16 10.36
N GLY A 250 -16.19 -9.73 10.40
CA GLY A 250 -17.44 -9.00 10.18
C GLY A 250 -17.80 -8.78 8.70
N ILE A 251 -17.08 -9.38 7.75
CA ILE A 251 -17.47 -9.41 6.33
C ILE A 251 -18.02 -10.80 6.01
N GLU A 252 -19.34 -10.92 5.92
CA GLU A 252 -20.01 -12.21 5.77
C GLU A 252 -20.10 -12.66 4.32
N TYR A 253 -20.56 -11.77 3.43
CA TYR A 253 -20.76 -12.09 2.03
C TYR A 253 -20.10 -11.06 1.12
N VAL A 254 -19.47 -11.56 0.07
CA VAL A 254 -19.00 -10.73 -1.05
C VAL A 254 -19.52 -11.35 -2.33
N LEU A 255 -20.19 -10.53 -3.13
CA LEU A 255 -20.67 -10.88 -4.45
C LEU A 255 -19.89 -10.08 -5.48
N VAL A 256 -19.48 -10.75 -6.56
CA VAL A 256 -18.87 -10.11 -7.74
C VAL A 256 -19.68 -10.52 -8.96
N ASN A 257 -20.20 -9.55 -9.70
CA ASN A 257 -21.11 -9.79 -10.83
C ASN A 257 -22.29 -10.73 -10.46
N GLY A 258 -22.82 -10.62 -9.24
CA GLY A 258 -23.94 -11.40 -8.74
C GLY A 258 -23.61 -12.84 -8.31
N ARG A 259 -22.33 -13.21 -8.27
CA ARG A 259 -21.87 -14.53 -7.81
C ARG A 259 -21.21 -14.39 -6.44
N ILE A 260 -21.58 -15.25 -5.50
CA ILE A 260 -20.99 -15.28 -4.15
C ILE A 260 -19.54 -15.77 -4.26
N VAL A 261 -18.59 -14.88 -3.97
CA VAL A 261 -17.14 -15.17 -3.93
C VAL A 261 -16.64 -15.33 -2.50
N VAL A 262 -17.33 -14.75 -1.52
CA VAL A 262 -17.14 -15.02 -0.09
C VAL A 262 -18.50 -15.38 0.50
N ASP A 263 -18.55 -16.52 1.18
CA ASP A 263 -19.72 -17.07 1.86
C ASP A 263 -19.36 -17.30 3.34
N GLN A 264 -20.06 -16.61 4.25
CA GLN A 264 -19.81 -16.64 5.69
C GLN A 264 -18.33 -16.44 6.06
N GLY A 265 -17.70 -15.45 5.42
CA GLY A 265 -16.29 -15.10 5.65
C GLY A 265 -15.27 -16.05 4.99
N GLN A 266 -15.71 -17.07 4.25
CA GLN A 266 -14.82 -18.00 3.53
C GLN A 266 -14.88 -17.78 2.03
N HIS A 267 -13.72 -17.72 1.38
CA HIS A 267 -13.65 -17.58 -0.07
C HIS A 267 -14.14 -18.88 -0.75
N THR A 268 -15.09 -18.77 -1.69
CA THR A 268 -15.74 -19.92 -2.32
C THR A 268 -14.92 -20.56 -3.45
N GLY A 269 -13.84 -19.89 -3.87
CA GLY A 269 -13.03 -20.28 -5.05
C GLY A 269 -13.61 -19.78 -6.38
N VAL A 270 -14.79 -19.17 -6.38
CA VAL A 270 -15.43 -18.62 -7.59
C VAL A 270 -14.66 -17.38 -8.06
N LEU A 271 -14.22 -17.41 -9.32
CA LEU A 271 -13.51 -16.29 -9.96
C LEU A 271 -14.45 -15.53 -10.91
N ALA A 272 -15.36 -14.73 -10.35
CA ALA A 272 -16.38 -14.02 -11.13
C ALA A 272 -15.92 -12.66 -11.69
N GLY A 273 -14.63 -12.31 -11.54
CA GLY A 273 -14.05 -11.05 -12.02
C GLY A 273 -14.00 -10.96 -13.55
N ARG A 274 -13.90 -9.72 -14.06
CA ARG A 274 -13.73 -9.41 -15.49
C ARG A 274 -12.71 -8.31 -15.68
N GLY A 275 -11.99 -8.35 -16.80
CA GLY A 275 -11.18 -7.21 -17.23
C GLY A 275 -12.07 -6.03 -17.59
N LEU A 276 -11.85 -4.89 -16.95
CA LEU A 276 -12.61 -3.66 -17.19
C LEU A 276 -11.92 -2.81 -18.26
N ARG A 277 -12.72 -2.06 -19.01
CA ARG A 277 -12.22 -1.10 -20.00
C ARG A 277 -12.79 0.27 -19.65
N HIS A 278 -12.02 1.34 -19.88
CA HIS A 278 -12.48 2.70 -19.64
C HIS A 278 -13.87 2.93 -20.27
N GLY A 279 -14.81 3.43 -19.48
CA GLY A 279 -16.20 3.68 -19.88
C GLY A 279 -17.09 2.44 -19.99
N ARG A 280 -16.64 1.25 -19.57
CA ARG A 280 -17.38 -0.02 -19.67
C ARG A 280 -17.17 -0.94 -18.46
N ALA A 281 -18.21 -1.67 -18.05
CA ALA A 281 -18.17 -2.65 -16.96
C ALA A 281 -18.45 -4.10 -17.36
#